data_AF-A0A3D1CWY9-F1
#
_entry.id   AF-A0A3D1CWY9-F1
#
_cell.length_a   1.000
_cell.length_b   1.000
_cell.length_c   1.000
_cell.angle_alpha   90.00
_cell.angle_beta   90.00
_cell.angle_gamma   90.00
#
_symmetry.space_group_name_H-M   'P 1'
#
loop_
_entity.id
_entity.type
_entity.pdbx_description
1 polymer ?
#
loop_
_entity_poly.entity_id
_entity_poly.type
_entity_poly.pdbx_seq_one_letter_code
_entity_poly.pdbx_strand_id
1 'polypeptide(L)'
;AFWILSILGSYLLFIYGVLRDDFAIILGQFISYYIYLWNLRMQGVWKKIAVLIRAVLLLTPLAAIGIMLGDLAGFTDTFFNNKDVPLWLLLFGSAGQLIFSLRFIYQFIYSAAHHKSELPIGFWIISLSGSTMIIAYALFRLDPVLILGQAFGFIAYSRNIMIGLKNKHSL
;
A
#
# COMPACT_ATOMS: atom_id res chain seq x y z
N ALA A 1 -2.74 14.96 -9.41
CA ALA A 1 -3.74 14.76 -8.34
C ALA A 1 -3.54 13.43 -7.61
N PHE A 2 -3.52 12.29 -8.33
CA PHE A 2 -3.41 10.95 -7.74
C PHE A 2 -2.31 10.80 -6.66
N TRP A 3 -1.05 11.09 -6.97
CA TRP A 3 0.05 10.90 -6.00
C TRP A 3 -0.03 11.78 -4.75
N ILE A 4 -0.61 12.99 -4.87
CA ILE A 4 -0.82 13.87 -3.70
C ILE A 4 -1.84 13.21 -2.76
N LEU A 5 -2.95 12.69 -3.31
CA LEU A 5 -3.96 11.97 -2.55
C LEU A 5 -3.40 10.67 -1.96
N SER A 6 -2.55 9.95 -2.70
CA SER A 6 -1.87 8.74 -2.21
C SER A 6 -0.93 9.02 -1.04
N ILE A 7 -0.19 10.14 -1.08
CA ILE A 7 0.65 10.59 0.05
C ILE A 7 -0.21 10.92 1.26
N LEU A 8 -1.30 11.68 1.08
CA LEU A 8 -2.20 12.03 2.16
C LEU A 8 -2.85 10.78 2.77
N GLY A 9 -3.34 9.86 1.94
CA GLY A 9 -3.91 8.60 2.40
C GLY A 9 -2.90 7.74 3.14
N SER A 10 -1.67 7.64 2.63
CA SER A 10 -0.60 6.90 3.30
C SER A 10 -0.21 7.51 4.63
N TYR A 11 -0.16 8.84 4.69
CA TYR A 11 0.11 9.58 5.92
C TYR A 11 -0.96 9.36 6.98
N LEU A 12 -2.25 9.41 6.60
CA LEU A 12 -3.36 9.13 7.51
C LEU A 12 -3.33 7.68 8.01
N LEU A 13 -3.11 6.71 7.12
CA LEU A 13 -2.99 5.30 7.48
C LEU A 13 -1.77 5.01 8.33
N PHE A 14 -0.68 5.77 8.14
CA PHE A 14 0.51 5.69 8.97
C PHE A 14 0.22 6.16 10.40
N ILE A 15 -0.43 7.32 10.57
CA ILE A 15 -0.88 7.80 11.89
C ILE A 15 -1.82 6.77 12.53
N TYR A 16 -2.77 6.25 11.76
CA TYR A 16 -3.67 5.21 12.23
C TYR A 16 -2.94 3.94 12.70
N GLY A 17 -1.93 3.50 11.94
CA GLY A 17 -1.08 2.37 12.33
C GLY A 17 -0.35 2.63 13.64
N VAL A 18 0.21 3.83 13.83
CA VAL A 18 0.86 4.24 15.09
C VAL A 18 -0.13 4.25 16.26
N LEU A 19 -1.34 4.78 16.07
CA LEU A 19 -2.38 4.79 17.11
C LEU A 19 -2.89 3.39 17.48
N ARG A 20 -2.72 2.42 16.59
CA ARG A 20 -3.15 1.04 16.78
C ARG A 20 -2.00 0.10 17.17
N ASP A 21 -0.79 0.64 17.31
CA ASP A 21 0.44 -0.12 17.52
C ASP A 21 0.61 -1.27 16.49
N ASP A 22 0.18 -1.04 15.24
CA ASP A 22 0.17 -2.04 14.16
C ASP A 22 1.30 -1.76 13.17
N PHE A 23 2.42 -2.48 13.30
CA PHE A 23 3.57 -2.25 12.42
C PHE A 23 3.39 -2.76 11.00
N ALA A 24 2.51 -3.72 10.73
CA ALA A 24 2.30 -4.16 9.36
C ALA A 24 1.72 -3.00 8.55
N ILE A 25 0.79 -2.26 9.16
CA ILE A 25 0.29 -1.00 8.59
C ILE A 25 1.41 0.04 8.50
N ILE A 26 2.15 0.28 9.58
CA ILE A 26 3.19 1.33 9.61
C ILE A 26 4.29 1.06 8.57
N LEU A 27 4.83 -0.15 8.50
CA LEU A 27 5.85 -0.57 7.54
C LEU A 27 5.34 -0.51 6.10
N GLY A 28 4.13 -1.01 5.85
CA GLY A 28 3.53 -0.99 4.51
C GLY A 28 3.26 0.44 4.02
N GLN A 29 2.80 1.32 4.91
CA GLN A 29 2.64 2.73 4.60
C GLN A 29 3.98 3.43 4.46
N PHE A 30 4.99 3.10 5.26
CA PHE A 30 6.34 3.64 5.10
C PHE A 30 6.86 3.38 3.69
N ILE A 31 6.84 2.13 3.22
CA ILE A 31 7.31 1.79 1.87
C ILE A 31 6.50 2.52 0.79
N SER A 32 5.17 2.47 0.89
CA SER A 32 4.26 3.11 -0.07
C SER A 32 4.48 4.63 -0.15
N TYR A 33 4.70 5.26 1.01
CA TYR A 33 4.92 6.68 1.17
C TYR A 33 6.17 7.16 0.41
N TYR A 34 7.31 6.46 0.54
CA TYR A 34 8.53 6.81 -0.20
C TYR A 34 8.37 6.62 -1.71
N ILE A 35 7.63 5.58 -2.14
CA ILE A 35 7.32 5.37 -3.56
C ILE A 35 6.49 6.54 -4.11
N TYR A 36 5.52 7.05 -3.34
CA TYR A 36 4.72 8.19 -3.75
C TYR A 36 5.51 9.49 -3.81
N LEU A 37 6.37 9.75 -2.81
CA LEU A 37 7.27 10.90 -2.81
C LEU A 37 8.18 10.89 -4.05
N TRP A 38 8.74 9.71 -4.36
CA TRP A 38 9.59 9.54 -5.53
C TRP A 38 8.84 9.81 -6.84
N ASN A 39 7.62 9.26 -6.99
CA ASN A 39 6.77 9.54 -8.16
C ASN A 39 6.42 11.04 -8.29
N LEU A 40 6.16 11.73 -7.18
CA LEU A 40 5.84 13.15 -7.17
C LEU A 40 7.05 14.02 -7.58
N ARG A 41 8.26 13.59 -7.22
CA ARG A 41 9.52 14.18 -7.69
C ARG A 41 9.71 13.98 -9.19
N MET A 42 9.43 12.79 -9.72
CA MET A 42 9.50 12.47 -11.15
C MET A 42 8.54 13.33 -11.98
N GLN A 43 7.36 13.68 -11.44
CA GLN A 43 6.39 14.56 -12.12
C GLN A 43 6.73 16.06 -12.02
N GLY A 44 7.84 16.44 -11.39
CA GLY A 44 8.24 17.84 -11.23
C GLY A 44 7.34 18.66 -10.27
N VAL A 45 6.32 18.05 -9.69
CA VAL A 45 5.36 18.71 -8.78
C VAL A 45 5.97 18.95 -7.40
N TRP A 46 7.04 18.22 -7.04
CA TRP A 46 7.72 18.34 -5.75
C TRP A 46 8.10 19.78 -5.42
N LYS A 47 8.65 20.50 -6.41
CA LYS A 47 9.10 21.89 -6.26
C LYS A 47 7.96 22.89 -5.99
N LYS A 48 6.70 22.52 -6.24
CA LYS A 48 5.51 23.36 -6.01
C LYS A 48 4.93 23.22 -4.60
N ILE A 49 5.29 22.17 -3.85
CA ILE A 49 4.78 21.95 -2.48
C ILE A 49 5.54 22.86 -1.50
N ALA A 50 4.86 23.49 -0.53
CA ALA A 50 5.52 24.34 0.46
C ALA A 50 6.61 23.60 1.25
N VAL A 51 7.73 24.26 1.54
CA VAL A 51 8.89 23.67 2.23
C VAL A 51 8.51 23.09 3.60
N LEU A 52 7.61 23.76 4.32
CA LEU A 52 7.13 23.30 5.63
C LEU A 52 6.34 21.98 5.52
N ILE A 53 5.51 21.84 4.49
CA ILE A 53 4.80 20.58 4.19
C ILE A 53 5.81 19.47 3.86
N ARG A 54 6.85 19.76 3.05
CA ARG A 54 7.90 18.78 2.75
C ARG A 54 8.67 18.34 3.99
N ALA A 55 8.98 19.26 4.89
CA ALA A 55 9.69 18.97 6.13
C ALA A 55 8.85 18.07 7.05
N VAL A 56 7.58 18.42 7.27
CA VAL A 56 6.65 17.57 8.05
C VAL A 56 6.53 16.19 7.43
N LEU A 57 6.34 16.12 6.12
CA LEU A 57 6.23 14.89 5.34
C LEU A 57 7.48 13.99 5.51
N LEU A 58 8.68 14.55 5.48
CA LEU A 58 9.91 13.77 5.61
C LEU A 58 10.26 13.38 7.05
N LEU A 59 9.97 14.25 8.02
CA LEU A 59 10.39 14.06 9.43
C LEU A 59 9.49 13.08 10.19
N THR A 60 8.20 13.03 9.85
CA THR A 60 7.22 12.22 10.58
C THR A 60 7.43 10.69 10.45
N PRO A 61 7.74 10.12 9.27
CA PRO A 61 8.04 8.69 9.16
C PRO A 61 9.35 8.32 9.88
N LEU A 62 10.34 9.23 9.89
CA LEU A 62 11.62 9.03 10.58
C LEU A 62 11.46 9.03 12.11
N ALA A 63 10.68 9.97 12.65
CA ALA A 63 10.40 10.03 14.09
C ALA A 63 9.65 8.78 14.57
N ALA A 64 8.67 8.32 13.78
CA ALA A 64 7.92 7.12 14.09
C ALA A 64 8.77 5.83 14.05
N ILE A 65 9.71 5.70 13.11
CA ILE A 65 10.69 4.60 13.15
C ILE A 65 11.49 4.63 14.46
N GLY A 66 11.94 5.81 14.88
CA GLY A 66 12.70 5.97 16.13
C GLY A 66 11.92 5.48 17.36
N ILE A 67 10.61 5.73 17.39
CA ILE A 67 9.72 5.26 18.46
C ILE A 67 9.50 3.74 18.36
N MET A 68 9.26 3.20 17.16
CA MET A 68 9.01 1.77 16.97
C MET A 68 10.22 0.88 17.25
N LEU A 69 11.43 1.31 16.90
CA LEU A 69 12.65 0.55 17.19
C LEU A 69 12.91 0.40 18.69
N GLY A 70 12.25 1.20 19.54
CA GLY A 70 12.30 1.08 20.99
C GLY A 70 11.52 -0.09 21.58
N ASP A 71 10.57 -0.69 20.84
CA ASP A 71 9.71 -1.78 21.33
C ASP A 71 9.51 -2.89 20.28
N LEU A 72 10.62 -3.40 19.74
CA LEU A 72 10.61 -4.52 18.79
C LEU A 72 10.09 -5.83 19.41
N ALA A 73 10.20 -6.00 20.73
CA ALA A 73 9.88 -7.24 21.42
C ALA A 73 8.38 -7.39 21.74
N GLY A 74 7.70 -6.34 22.23
CA GLY A 74 6.23 -6.35 22.39
C GLY A 74 5.49 -6.46 21.05
N PHE A 75 6.15 -6.00 19.99
CA PHE A 75 5.67 -6.03 18.62
C PHE A 75 5.56 -7.45 18.04
N THR A 76 6.61 -8.26 18.18
CA THR A 76 6.58 -9.66 17.73
C THR A 76 5.57 -10.50 18.49
N ASP A 77 5.37 -10.22 19.78
CA ASP A 77 4.47 -11.00 20.61
C ASP A 77 3.01 -10.76 20.23
N THR A 78 2.61 -9.51 19.99
CA THR A 78 1.24 -9.17 19.58
C THR A 78 0.90 -9.70 18.17
N PHE A 79 1.90 -9.80 17.28
CA PHE A 79 1.72 -10.27 15.90
C PHE A 79 1.57 -11.80 15.81
N PHE A 80 2.35 -12.55 16.60
CA PHE A 80 2.35 -14.02 16.54
C PHE A 80 1.45 -14.69 17.61
N ASN A 81 1.15 -14.04 18.75
CA ASN A 81 0.34 -14.60 19.84
C ASN A 81 -1.12 -14.10 19.88
N ASN A 82 -1.70 -13.76 18.73
CA ASN A 82 -3.12 -13.43 18.63
C ASN A 82 -3.98 -14.71 18.65
N LYS A 83 -4.62 -15.01 19.79
CA LYS A 83 -5.38 -16.27 20.01
C LYS A 83 -6.72 -16.37 19.25
N ASP A 84 -7.18 -15.27 18.66
CA ASP A 84 -8.52 -15.18 18.04
C ASP A 84 -8.54 -15.60 16.56
N VAL A 85 -7.39 -15.74 15.90
CA VAL A 85 -7.30 -16.08 14.47
C VAL A 85 -6.39 -17.28 14.28
N PRO A 86 -6.85 -18.36 13.59
CA PRO A 86 -5.99 -19.50 13.27
C PRO A 86 -4.74 -19.06 12.52
N LEU A 87 -3.57 -19.58 12.92
CA LEU A 87 -2.27 -19.18 12.37
C LEU A 87 -2.23 -19.28 10.84
N TRP A 88 -2.84 -20.31 10.23
CA TRP A 88 -2.94 -20.41 8.77
C TRP A 88 -3.69 -19.19 8.19
N LEU A 89 -4.86 -18.85 8.73
CA LEU A 89 -5.67 -17.75 8.21
C LEU A 89 -4.94 -16.40 8.34
N LEU A 90 -4.19 -16.21 9.43
CA LEU A 90 -3.30 -15.07 9.61
C LEU A 90 -2.20 -15.00 8.53
N LEU A 91 -1.53 -16.12 8.26
CA LEU A 91 -0.50 -16.22 7.22
C LEU A 91 -1.09 -15.98 5.82
N PHE A 92 -2.29 -16.50 5.55
CA PHE A 92 -2.97 -16.31 4.27
C PHE A 92 -3.36 -14.84 4.03
N GLY A 93 -3.96 -14.19 5.02
CA GLY A 93 -4.27 -12.75 4.96
C GLY A 93 -3.02 -11.90 4.80
N SER A 94 -1.95 -12.23 5.53
CA SER A 94 -0.65 -11.55 5.43
C SER A 94 -0.02 -11.71 4.05
N ALA A 95 -0.07 -12.92 3.46
CA ALA A 95 0.39 -13.16 2.10
C ALA A 95 -0.40 -12.34 1.06
N GLY A 96 -1.73 -12.24 1.22
CA GLY A 96 -2.58 -11.40 0.38
C GLY A 96 -2.19 -9.92 0.45
N GLN A 97 -1.95 -9.41 1.67
CA GLN A 97 -1.49 -8.03 1.88
C GLN A 97 -0.09 -7.78 1.30
N LEU A 98 0.83 -8.74 1.42
CA LEU A 98 2.16 -8.66 0.83
C LEU A 98 2.07 -8.57 -0.69
N ILE A 99 1.36 -9.50 -1.33
CA ILE A 99 1.15 -9.49 -2.79
C ILE A 99 0.50 -8.18 -3.23
N PHE A 100 -0.52 -7.72 -2.51
CA PHE A 100 -1.17 -6.46 -2.80
C PHE A 100 -0.21 -5.26 -2.68
N SER A 101 0.75 -5.30 -1.76
CA SER A 101 1.77 -4.26 -1.57
C SER A 101 2.86 -4.30 -2.65
N LEU A 102 3.21 -5.48 -3.16
CA LEU A 102 4.19 -5.66 -4.23
C LEU A 102 3.84 -4.86 -5.50
N ARG A 103 2.58 -4.49 -5.72
CA ARG A 103 2.17 -3.63 -6.84
C ARG A 103 2.96 -2.33 -6.90
N PHE A 104 3.22 -1.71 -5.75
CA PHE A 104 3.93 -0.43 -5.70
C PHE A 104 5.42 -0.63 -5.98
N ILE A 105 6.00 -1.75 -5.53
CA ILE A 105 7.37 -2.14 -5.87
C ILE A 105 7.49 -2.37 -7.37
N TYR A 106 6.55 -3.12 -7.97
CA TYR A 106 6.51 -3.33 -9.41
C TYR A 106 6.41 -2.01 -10.18
N GLN A 107 5.52 -1.10 -9.75
CA GLN A 107 5.38 0.22 -10.34
C GLN A 107 6.66 1.04 -10.22
N PHE A 108 7.32 1.00 -9.06
CA PHE A 108 8.57 1.70 -8.81
C PHE A 108 9.66 1.21 -9.75
N ILE A 109 9.87 -0.12 -9.85
CA ILE A 109 10.85 -0.72 -10.77
C ILE A 109 10.54 -0.34 -12.22
N TYR A 110 9.26 -0.46 -12.63
CA TYR A 110 8.83 -0.11 -13.98
C TYR A 110 9.09 1.37 -14.30
N SER A 111 8.72 2.26 -13.39
CA SER A 111 8.90 3.69 -13.53
C SER A 111 10.37 4.10 -13.50
N ALA A 112 11.21 3.40 -12.74
CA ALA A 112 12.65 3.63 -12.70
C ALA A 112 13.30 3.25 -14.03
N ALA A 113 12.89 2.13 -14.61
CA ALA A 113 13.40 1.64 -15.88
C ALA A 113 12.96 2.50 -17.09
N HIS A 114 11.75 3.08 -17.05
CA HIS A 114 11.17 3.82 -18.19
C HIS A 114 11.16 5.34 -17.99
N HIS A 115 11.64 5.84 -16.84
CA HIS A 115 11.58 7.25 -16.43
C HIS A 115 10.19 7.90 -16.54
N LYS A 116 9.11 7.11 -16.44
CA LYS A 116 7.73 7.56 -16.55
C LYS A 116 6.92 7.09 -15.34
N SER A 117 6.20 8.02 -14.72
CA SER A 117 5.32 7.75 -13.58
C SER A 117 3.95 7.28 -14.06
N GLU A 118 3.93 6.11 -14.69
CA GLU A 118 2.71 5.46 -15.20
C GLU A 118 2.38 4.21 -14.37
N LEU A 119 1.11 3.78 -14.42
CA LEU A 119 0.62 2.57 -13.76
C LEU A 119 0.49 1.44 -14.80
N PRO A 120 1.53 0.59 -14.96
CA PRO A 120 1.54 -0.46 -15.98
C PRO A 120 0.45 -1.52 -15.76
N ILE A 121 0.11 -2.29 -16.79
CA ILE A 121 -0.87 -3.40 -16.69
C ILE A 121 -0.51 -4.37 -15.53
N GLY A 122 0.78 -4.64 -15.34
CA GLY A 122 1.24 -5.49 -14.23
C GLY A 122 0.87 -4.97 -12.84
N PHE A 123 0.81 -3.65 -12.63
CA PHE A 123 0.32 -3.06 -11.38
C PHE A 123 -1.12 -3.48 -11.08
N TRP A 124 -1.97 -3.46 -12.11
CA TRP A 124 -3.38 -3.81 -11.98
C TRP A 124 -3.60 -5.32 -11.82
N ILE A 125 -2.80 -6.14 -12.51
CA ILE A 125 -2.82 -7.61 -12.33
C ILE A 125 -2.46 -7.98 -10.89
N ILE A 126 -1.35 -7.44 -10.36
CA ILE A 126 -0.94 -7.69 -8.97
C ILE A 126 -2.01 -7.20 -7.98
N SER A 127 -2.62 -6.04 -8.26
CA SER A 127 -3.71 -5.50 -7.44
C SER A 127 -4.93 -6.43 -7.41
N LEU A 128 -5.30 -7.00 -8.55
CA LEU A 128 -6.43 -7.92 -8.66
C LEU A 128 -6.14 -9.25 -7.93
N SER A 129 -4.94 -9.80 -8.08
CA SER A 129 -4.52 -11.01 -7.38
C SER A 129 -4.53 -10.79 -5.86
N GLY A 130 -3.93 -9.70 -5.39
CA GLY A 130 -3.92 -9.35 -3.97
C GLY A 130 -5.32 -9.10 -3.42
N SER A 131 -6.17 -8.35 -4.14
CA SER A 131 -7.55 -8.09 -3.68
C SER A 131 -8.38 -9.37 -3.61
N THR A 132 -8.19 -10.32 -4.52
CA THR A 132 -8.88 -11.62 -4.51
C THR A 132 -8.53 -12.41 -3.26
N MET A 133 -7.24 -12.48 -2.91
CA MET A 133 -6.79 -13.15 -1.69
C MET A 133 -7.34 -12.49 -0.43
N ILE A 134 -7.36 -11.15 -0.40
CA ILE A 134 -7.88 -10.40 0.75
C ILE A 134 -9.40 -10.58 0.87
N ILE A 135 -10.16 -10.61 -0.23
CA ILE A 135 -11.60 -10.92 -0.22
C ILE A 135 -11.84 -12.33 0.30
N ALA A 136 -11.07 -13.32 -0.17
CA ALA A 136 -11.18 -14.70 0.31
C ALA A 136 -10.93 -14.79 1.82
N TYR A 137 -9.87 -14.13 2.31
CA TYR A 137 -9.61 -14.00 3.75
C TYR A 137 -10.76 -13.34 4.52
N ALA A 138 -11.29 -12.24 3.98
CA ALA A 138 -12.35 -11.47 4.61
C ALA A 138 -13.68 -12.23 4.69
N LEU A 139 -13.97 -13.11 3.72
CA LEU A 139 -15.11 -14.01 3.76
C LEU A 139 -15.01 -15.01 4.92
N PHE A 140 -13.83 -15.60 5.15
CA PHE A 140 -13.60 -16.49 6.30
C PHE A 140 -13.71 -15.77 7.65
N ARG A 141 -13.34 -14.49 7.69
CA ARG A 141 -13.47 -13.66 8.90
C ARG A 141 -14.83 -13.00 9.06
N LEU A 142 -15.73 -13.13 8.09
CA LEU A 142 -17.01 -12.42 8.03
C LEU A 142 -16.81 -10.90 8.25
N ASP A 143 -15.78 -10.32 7.65
CA ASP A 143 -15.47 -8.89 7.73
C ASP A 143 -16.10 -8.14 6.54
N PRO A 144 -17.31 -7.57 6.68
CA PRO A 144 -18.01 -6.93 5.57
C PRO A 144 -17.29 -5.67 5.08
N VAL A 145 -16.55 -4.97 5.94
CA VAL A 145 -15.85 -3.74 5.59
C VAL A 145 -14.71 -4.05 4.63
N LEU A 146 -13.93 -5.09 4.93
CA LEU A 146 -12.83 -5.53 4.10
C LEU A 146 -13.31 -6.10 2.75
N ILE A 147 -14.41 -6.85 2.75
CA ILE A 147 -15.05 -7.37 1.54
C ILE A 147 -15.48 -6.22 0.63
N LEU A 148 -16.24 -5.25 1.16
CA LEU A 148 -16.75 -4.13 0.37
C LEU A 148 -15.61 -3.29 -0.19
N GLY A 149 -14.62 -2.93 0.63
CA GLY A 149 -13.47 -2.15 0.20
C GLY A 149 -12.70 -2.81 -0.95
N GLN A 150 -12.43 -4.11 -0.83
CA GLN A 150 -11.69 -4.83 -1.87
C GLN A 150 -12.56 -5.18 -3.08
N ALA A 151 -13.88 -5.34 -2.94
CA ALA A 151 -14.78 -5.55 -4.07
C ALA A 151 -14.82 -4.33 -5.01
N PHE A 152 -14.88 -3.12 -4.45
CA PHE A 152 -14.76 -1.89 -5.25
C PHE A 152 -13.42 -1.82 -5.97
N GLY A 153 -12.33 -2.14 -5.26
CA GLY A 153 -10.99 -2.25 -5.84
C GLY A 153 -10.95 -3.26 -7.00
N PHE A 154 -11.48 -4.46 -6.78
CA PHE A 154 -11.51 -5.56 -7.76
C PHE A 154 -12.16 -5.12 -9.08
N ILE A 155 -13.30 -4.44 -9.02
CA ILE A 155 -13.99 -3.91 -10.21
C ILE A 155 -13.10 -2.88 -10.92
N ALA A 156 -12.52 -1.94 -10.17
CA ALA A 156 -11.64 -0.92 -10.73
C ALA A 156 -10.38 -1.51 -11.39
N TYR A 157 -9.74 -2.49 -10.75
CA TYR A 157 -8.55 -3.16 -11.26
C TYR A 157 -8.87 -3.96 -12.52
N SER A 158 -9.96 -4.72 -12.51
CA SER A 158 -10.43 -5.48 -13.67
C SER A 158 -10.68 -4.55 -14.86
N ARG A 159 -11.37 -3.41 -14.63
CA ARG A 159 -11.60 -2.38 -15.66
C ARG A 159 -10.30 -1.83 -16.23
N ASN A 160 -9.34 -1.49 -15.39
CA ASN A 160 -8.06 -0.94 -15.83
C ASN A 160 -7.23 -1.96 -16.63
N ILE A 161 -7.29 -3.26 -16.28
CA ILE A 161 -6.67 -4.32 -17.07
C ILE A 161 -7.30 -4.41 -18.46
N MET A 162 -8.64 -4.42 -18.54
CA MET A 162 -9.36 -4.48 -19.82
C MET A 162 -9.01 -3.30 -20.73
N ILE A 163 -8.95 -2.08 -20.18
CA ILE A 163 -8.54 -0.88 -20.92
C ILE A 163 -7.09 -1.00 -21.40
N GLY A 164 -6.18 -1.43 -20.53
CA GLY A 164 -4.77 -1.60 -20.88
C GLY A 164 -4.54 -2.64 -21.99
N LEU A 165 -5.25 -3.77 -21.95
CA LEU A 165 -5.18 -4.80 -22.99
C LEU A 165 -5.72 -4.30 -24.33
N LYS A 166 -6.83 -3.55 -24.33
CA LYS A 166 -7.42 -2.98 -25.55
C LYS A 166 -6.48 -1.98 -26.22
N ASN A 167 -5.82 -1.12 -25.43
CA ASN A 167 -4.86 -0.15 -25.96
C ASN A 167 -3.59 -0.78 -26.53
N LYS A 168 -3.21 -1.98 -26.05
CA LYS A 168 -2.08 -2.75 -26.60
C LYS A 168 -2.40 -3.41 -27.94
N HIS A 169 -3.68 -3.69 -28.21
CA HIS A 169 -4.15 -4.28 -29.46
C HIS A 169 -4.39 -3.24 -30.57
N SER A 170 -4.43 -1.94 -30.23
CA SER A 170 -4.65 -0.84 -31.17
C SER A 170 -3.37 -0.13 -31.62
N LEU A 171 -2.20 -0.69 -31.31
CA LEU A 171 -0.87 -0.24 -31.74
C LEU A 171 -0.24 -1.33 -32.62
#